data_AF-A0A822FXW9-F1
#
_entry.id   AF-A0A822FXW9-F1
#
_cell.length_a   1.000
_cell.length_b   1.000
_cell.length_c   1.000
_cell.angle_alpha   90.00
_cell.angle_beta   90.00
_cell.angle_gamma   90.00
#
_symmetry.space_group_name_H-M   'P 1'
#
loop_
_entity.id
_entity.type
_entity.pdbx_description
1 polymer ?
#
loop_
_entity_poly.entity_id
_entity_poly.type
_entity_poly.pdbx_seq_one_letter_code
_entity_poly.pdbx_strand_id
1 'polypeptide(L)'
;MEQIRRIIRPTYVPKMGLLCDLLWSDPDNEVNGWGENDRGISFTFGAEVVSKFLRRHDFDLICRAHQIVEDGYEFFANHQLITLFWAPNYCVEFDNAAAMMSVDETLQCSFQILKPSQEKAKTPSLNSNRPFDYQCEN
;
A
#
# COMPACT_ATOMS: atom_id res chain seq x y z
N MET A 1 11.79 1.35 16.28
CA MET A 1 12.01 0.14 15.46
C MET A 1 12.05 -1.17 16.23
N GLU A 2 12.59 -1.23 17.45
CA GLU A 2 12.68 -2.49 18.21
C GLU A 2 11.32 -3.16 18.48
N GLN A 3 10.26 -2.37 18.71
CA GLN A 3 8.90 -2.89 18.89
C GLN A 3 8.42 -3.72 17.69
N ILE A 4 8.77 -3.32 16.45
CA ILE A 4 8.41 -4.05 15.23
C ILE A 4 9.20 -5.35 15.14
N ARG A 5 10.50 -5.32 15.48
CA ARG A 5 11.36 -6.52 15.46
C ARG A 5 10.91 -7.60 16.43
N ARG A 6 10.26 -7.19 17.53
CA ARG A 6 9.74 -8.09 18.58
C ARG A 6 8.37 -8.68 18.27
N ILE A 7 7.74 -8.35 17.14
CA ILE A 7 6.49 -8.99 16.74
C ILE A 7 6.76 -10.48 16.49
N ILE A 8 6.17 -11.33 17.33
CA ILE A 8 6.25 -12.78 17.23
C ILE A 8 5.53 -13.22 15.95
N ARG A 9 6.20 -14.05 15.15
CA ARG A 9 5.69 -14.63 13.90
C ARG A 9 5.93 -16.15 13.91
N PRO A 10 4.99 -16.99 13.44
CA PRO A 10 3.69 -16.63 12.85
C PRO A 10 2.67 -16.16 13.91
N THR A 11 1.74 -15.28 13.50
CA THR A 11 0.62 -14.83 14.34
C THR A 11 -0.54 -14.35 13.45
N TYR A 12 -1.76 -14.37 13.98
CA TYR A 12 -2.90 -13.72 13.34
C TYR A 12 -2.81 -12.20 13.51
N VAL A 13 -3.33 -11.45 12.54
CA VAL A 13 -3.43 -9.99 12.66
C VAL A 13 -4.47 -9.65 13.72
N PRO A 14 -4.10 -8.97 14.82
CA PRO A 14 -5.06 -8.55 15.84
C PRO A 14 -6.00 -7.47 15.30
N LYS A 15 -7.14 -7.26 15.95
CA LYS A 15 -8.09 -6.20 15.56
C LYS A 15 -7.61 -4.77 15.83
N MET A 16 -6.55 -4.62 16.63
CA MET A 16 -6.03 -3.33 17.08
C MET A 16 -4.58 -3.48 17.58
N GLY A 17 -3.86 -2.35 17.61
CA GLY A 17 -2.48 -2.25 18.04
C GLY A 17 -1.47 -2.36 16.88
N LEU A 18 -0.18 -2.32 17.22
CA LEU A 18 0.91 -2.08 16.26
C LEU A 18 0.85 -2.93 14.98
N LEU A 19 0.61 -4.25 15.07
CA LEU A 19 0.57 -5.11 13.88
C LEU A 19 -0.64 -4.80 12.98
N CYS A 20 -1.78 -4.45 13.57
CA CYS A 20 -2.95 -3.97 12.83
C CYS A 20 -2.60 -2.67 12.10
N ASP A 21 -2.01 -1.72 12.83
CA ASP A 21 -1.74 -0.39 12.31
C ASP A 21 -0.70 -0.39 11.18
N LEU A 22 0.32 -1.26 11.27
CA LEU A 22 1.32 -1.46 10.21
C LEU A 22 0.71 -1.96 8.89
N LEU A 23 -0.42 -2.66 8.94
CA LEU A 23 -1.05 -3.28 7.77
C LEU A 23 -2.21 -2.45 7.20
N TRP A 24 -2.91 -1.70 8.06
CA TRP A 24 -4.21 -1.12 7.72
C TRP A 24 -4.31 0.40 7.89
N SER A 25 -3.25 1.08 8.36
CA SER A 25 -3.26 2.55 8.38
C SER A 25 -3.06 3.15 6.98
N ASP A 26 -3.55 4.37 6.77
CA ASP A 26 -3.43 5.12 5.51
C ASP A 26 -3.03 6.59 5.74
N PRO A 27 -2.18 7.18 4.88
CA PRO A 27 -2.01 8.63 4.83
C PRO A 27 -3.29 9.32 4.34
N ASP A 28 -3.56 10.50 4.88
CA ASP A 28 -4.69 11.36 4.48
C ASP A 28 -4.26 12.85 4.50
N ASN A 29 -4.56 13.57 3.42
CA ASN A 29 -4.25 15.01 3.27
C ASN A 29 -5.17 15.90 4.10
N GLU A 30 -6.38 15.45 4.41
CA GLU A 30 -7.39 16.23 5.13
C GLU A 30 -7.23 16.09 6.66
N VAL A 31 -6.39 15.15 7.11
CA VAL A 31 -6.18 14.86 8.53
C VAL A 31 -4.97 15.60 9.07
N ASN A 32 -5.19 16.35 10.15
CA ASN A 32 -4.11 16.89 10.99
C ASN A 32 -3.86 15.95 12.17
N GLY A 33 -2.73 15.23 12.15
CA GLY A 33 -2.40 14.25 13.19
C GLY A 33 -2.96 12.86 12.88
N TRP A 34 -3.86 12.36 13.73
CA TRP A 34 -4.49 11.05 13.57
C TRP A 34 -6.00 11.21 13.35
N GLY A 35 -6.57 10.39 12.48
CA GLY A 35 -8.00 10.37 12.17
C GLY A 35 -8.57 8.95 12.19
N GLU A 36 -9.90 8.86 12.16
CA GLU A 36 -10.57 7.58 11.93
C GLU A 36 -10.34 7.12 10.49
N ASN A 37 -10.24 5.81 10.28
CA ASN A 37 -10.08 5.23 8.95
C ASN A 37 -11.44 4.75 8.42
N ASP A 38 -11.83 5.22 7.23
CA ASP A 38 -13.05 4.81 6.52
C ASP A 38 -13.09 3.30 6.20
N ARG A 39 -11.94 2.61 6.28
CA ARG A 39 -11.88 1.15 6.24
C ARG A 39 -12.53 0.45 7.44
N GLY A 40 -12.81 1.19 8.52
CA GLY A 40 -13.35 0.66 9.78
C GLY A 40 -12.31 -0.11 10.62
N ILE A 41 -11.02 0.01 10.29
CA ILE A 41 -9.91 -0.62 11.00
C ILE A 41 -8.69 0.30 10.96
N SER A 42 -7.89 0.30 12.05
CA SER A 42 -6.72 1.18 12.18
C SER A 42 -7.13 2.68 12.09
N PHE A 43 -6.18 3.54 11.76
CA PHE A 43 -6.28 4.99 11.73
C PHE A 43 -5.73 5.57 10.43
N THR A 44 -6.22 6.76 10.06
CA THR A 44 -5.56 7.62 9.08
C THR A 44 -4.53 8.52 9.77
N PHE A 45 -3.52 8.96 9.03
CA PHE A 45 -2.49 9.85 9.57
C PHE A 45 -2.08 10.96 8.59
N GLY A 46 -1.86 12.15 9.14
CA GLY A 46 -1.44 13.34 8.39
C GLY A 46 0.06 13.43 8.16
N ALA A 47 0.46 14.39 7.33
CA ALA A 47 1.87 14.64 6.99
C ALA A 47 2.76 14.90 8.22
N GLU A 48 2.23 15.56 9.26
CA GLU A 48 2.99 15.84 10.49
C GLU A 48 3.41 14.55 11.22
N VAL A 49 2.57 13.51 11.19
CA VAL A 49 2.86 12.21 11.82
C VAL A 49 4.01 11.53 11.09
N VAL A 50 3.99 11.56 9.75
CA VAL A 50 5.08 11.04 8.90
C VAL A 50 6.40 11.74 9.24
N SER A 51 6.43 13.08 9.20
CA SER A 51 7.65 13.83 9.48
C SER A 51 8.16 13.59 10.90
N LYS A 52 7.28 13.48 11.90
CA LYS A 52 7.66 13.15 13.29
C LYS A 52 8.26 11.75 13.39
N PHE A 53 7.66 10.76 12.73
CA PHE A 53 8.15 9.37 12.74
C PHE A 53 9.55 9.27 12.13
N LEU A 54 9.73 9.86 10.94
CA LEU A 54 11.00 9.85 10.22
C LEU A 54 12.12 10.54 11.02
N ARG A 55 11.86 11.75 11.54
CA ARG A 55 12.84 12.44 12.41
C ARG A 55 13.19 11.65 13.66
N ARG A 56 12.20 10.98 14.28
CA ARG A 56 12.44 10.19 15.50
C ARG A 56 13.32 8.97 15.26
N HIS A 57 13.25 8.40 14.05
CA HIS A 57 13.94 7.17 13.71
C HIS A 57 15.14 7.36 12.76
N ASP A 58 15.46 8.61 12.44
CA ASP A 58 16.56 8.98 11.54
C ASP A 58 16.44 8.30 10.17
N PHE A 59 15.26 8.47 9.57
CA PHE A 59 14.91 7.93 8.24
C PHE A 59 14.51 9.06 7.29
N ASP A 60 14.72 8.85 6.00
CA ASP A 60 14.41 9.82 4.96
C ASP A 60 13.03 9.59 4.31
N LEU A 61 12.63 8.33 4.16
CA LEU A 61 11.48 7.93 3.35
C LEU A 61 10.71 6.76 3.96
N ILE A 62 9.37 6.84 3.96
CA ILE A 62 8.47 5.70 4.16
C ILE A 62 8.00 5.21 2.79
N CYS A 63 8.27 3.96 2.44
CA CYS A 63 7.70 3.30 1.27
C CYS A 63 6.57 2.35 1.69
N ARG A 64 5.40 2.48 1.08
CA ARG A 64 4.20 1.69 1.42
C ARG A 64 3.33 1.38 0.19
N ALA A 65 2.30 0.55 0.36
CA ALA A 65 1.37 0.16 -0.71
C ALA A 65 -0.11 0.40 -0.30
N HIS A 66 -0.98 -0.60 -0.45
CA HIS A 66 -2.35 -0.66 0.12
C HIS A 66 -3.42 0.28 -0.48
N GLN A 67 -3.08 1.50 -0.90
CA GLN A 67 -4.00 2.38 -1.64
C GLN A 67 -3.74 2.27 -3.15
N ILE A 68 -4.82 2.20 -3.93
CA ILE A 68 -4.75 2.32 -5.39
C ILE A 68 -4.42 3.78 -5.70
N VAL A 69 -3.47 4.01 -6.60
CA VAL A 69 -3.04 5.33 -7.06
C VAL A 69 -2.94 5.31 -8.58
N GLU A 70 -3.36 6.40 -9.22
CA GLU A 70 -3.61 6.47 -10.67
C GLU A 70 -2.37 6.12 -11.50
N ASP A 71 -1.22 6.71 -11.19
CA ASP A 71 0.05 6.48 -11.90
C ASP A 71 0.84 5.28 -11.37
N GLY A 72 0.25 4.49 -10.46
CA GLY A 72 0.93 3.38 -9.78
C GLY A 72 1.87 3.81 -8.66
N TYR A 73 2.15 5.11 -8.50
CA TYR A 73 2.80 5.66 -7.32
C TYR A 73 2.25 7.04 -6.97
N GLU A 74 2.38 7.44 -5.70
CA GLU A 74 2.01 8.78 -5.24
C GLU A 74 2.92 9.22 -4.09
N PHE A 75 3.37 10.48 -4.12
CA PHE A 75 4.11 11.10 -3.03
C PHE A 75 3.17 11.78 -2.03
N PHE A 76 3.53 11.69 -0.76
CA PHE A 76 2.85 12.34 0.35
C PHE A 76 3.87 13.01 1.29
N ALA A 77 3.40 13.97 2.09
CA ALA A 77 4.18 14.65 3.12
C ALA A 77 5.53 15.21 2.61
N ASN A 78 5.52 16.06 1.57
CA ASN A 78 6.74 16.62 0.96
C ASN A 78 7.73 15.53 0.50
N HIS A 79 7.21 14.50 -0.17
CA HIS A 79 7.97 13.35 -0.70
C HIS A 79 8.63 12.49 0.39
N GLN A 80 8.22 12.63 1.65
CA GLN A 80 8.71 11.81 2.75
C GLN A 80 7.99 10.47 2.89
N LEU A 81 6.84 10.31 2.22
CA LEU A 81 6.16 9.03 2.08
C LEU A 81 5.84 8.80 0.61
N ILE A 82 6.00 7.56 0.16
CA ILE A 82 5.57 7.12 -1.15
C ILE A 82 4.64 5.91 -1.04
N THR A 83 3.50 6.00 -1.71
CA THR A 83 2.60 4.88 -1.97
C THR A 83 2.95 4.28 -3.32
N LEU A 84 3.12 2.96 -3.38
CA LEU A 84 3.35 2.17 -4.59
C LEU A 84 2.20 1.17 -4.79
N PHE A 85 1.76 1.03 -6.03
CA PHE A 85 0.74 0.09 -6.43
C PHE A 85 1.18 -0.65 -7.69
N TRP A 86 1.10 -1.97 -7.68
CA TRP A 86 1.76 -2.81 -8.70
C TRP A 86 0.77 -3.55 -9.63
N ALA A 87 -0.53 -3.42 -9.41
CA ALA A 87 -1.56 -4.07 -10.21
C ALA A 87 -2.21 -3.05 -11.18
N PRO A 88 -1.85 -3.04 -12.47
CA PRO A 88 -2.44 -2.12 -13.43
C PRO A 88 -3.89 -2.53 -13.74
N ASN A 89 -4.75 -1.55 -14.03
CA ASN A 89 -6.18 -1.75 -14.26
C ASN A 89 -6.81 -2.60 -13.15
N TYR A 90 -6.59 -2.18 -11.90
CA TYR A 90 -7.05 -2.91 -10.73
C TYR A 90 -8.54 -3.19 -10.84
N CYS A 91 -8.94 -4.41 -10.50
CA CYS A 91 -10.32 -4.89 -10.62
C CYS A 91 -11.00 -4.66 -11.99
N VAL A 92 -10.25 -4.34 -13.05
CA VAL A 92 -10.78 -3.95 -14.38
C VAL A 92 -11.62 -2.66 -14.34
N GLU A 93 -11.48 -1.87 -13.28
CA GLU A 93 -12.35 -0.71 -12.99
C GLU A 93 -11.57 0.60 -12.91
N PHE A 94 -10.33 0.56 -12.42
CA PHE A 94 -9.64 1.77 -11.97
C PHE A 94 -8.66 2.37 -13.01
N ASP A 95 -8.46 1.74 -14.17
CA ASP A 95 -7.55 2.15 -15.28
C ASP A 95 -6.15 2.63 -14.84
N ASN A 96 -5.75 2.29 -13.62
CA ASN A 96 -4.51 2.77 -13.01
C ASN A 96 -3.31 2.09 -13.65
N ALA A 97 -2.17 2.79 -13.70
CA ALA A 97 -0.90 2.17 -13.95
C ALA A 97 -0.41 1.40 -12.72
N ALA A 98 0.61 0.58 -12.93
CA ALA A 98 1.42 -0.01 -11.88
C ALA A 98 2.79 0.67 -11.85
N ALA A 99 3.40 0.78 -10.68
CA ALA A 99 4.77 1.24 -10.53
C ALA A 99 5.62 0.23 -9.76
N MET A 100 6.89 0.14 -10.16
CA MET A 100 7.94 -0.52 -9.41
C MET A 100 9.04 0.50 -9.09
N MET A 101 9.38 0.63 -7.81
CA MET A 101 10.47 1.48 -7.36
C MET A 101 11.77 0.66 -7.24
N SER A 102 12.83 1.14 -7.87
CA SER A 102 14.20 0.62 -7.69
C SER A 102 15.00 1.62 -6.87
N VAL A 103 15.70 1.10 -5.86
CA VAL A 103 16.58 1.90 -4.97
C VAL A 103 18.01 1.41 -5.17
N ASP A 104 18.91 2.30 -5.56
CA ASP A 104 20.31 1.95 -5.79
C ASP A 104 21.19 2.06 -4.52
N GLU A 105 22.48 1.77 -4.66
CA GLU A 105 23.44 1.82 -3.55
C GLU A 105 23.64 3.23 -2.95
N THR A 106 23.27 4.27 -3.69
CA THR A 106 23.28 5.67 -3.22
C THR A 106 21.95 6.09 -2.61
N LEU A 107 21.00 5.15 -2.47
CA LEU A 107 19.63 5.36 -2.04
C LEU A 107 18.80 6.22 -3.01
N GLN A 108 19.24 6.35 -4.27
CA GLN A 108 18.46 7.05 -5.27
C GLN A 108 17.29 6.16 -5.71
N CYS A 109 16.08 6.72 -5.63
CA CYS A 109 14.85 6.06 -6.04
C CYS A 109 14.54 6.36 -7.51
N SER A 110 14.23 5.32 -8.29
CA SER A 110 13.78 5.41 -9.69
C SER A 110 12.52 4.56 -9.90
N PHE A 111 11.68 4.93 -10.85
CA PHE A 111 10.36 4.32 -11.06
C PHE A 111 10.24 3.74 -12.46
N GLN A 112 9.72 2.51 -12.54
CA GLN A 112 9.26 1.89 -13.78
C GLN A 112 7.74 1.83 -13.75
N ILE A 113 7.10 2.41 -14.76
CA ILE A 113 5.64 2.47 -14.86
C ILE A 113 5.14 1.47 -15.90
N LEU A 114 4.22 0.59 -15.49
CA LEU A 114 3.55 -0.38 -16.34
C LEU A 114 2.09 0.04 -16.51
N LYS A 115 1.73 0.49 -17.72
CA LYS A 115 0.35 0.83 -18.04
C LYS A 115 -0.47 -0.43 -18.34
N PRO A 116 -1.80 -0.39 -18.13
CA PRO A 116 -2.69 -1.46 -18.59
C PRO A 116 -2.45 -1.81 -20.05
N SER A 117 -2.49 -3.11 -20.38
CA SER A 117 -2.41 -3.53 -21.78
C SER A 117 -3.71 -3.14 -22.51
N GLN A 118 -3.57 -2.63 -23.74
CA GLN A 118 -4.70 -2.35 -24.65
C GLN A 118 -5.29 -3.65 -25.25
N GLU A 119 -4.76 -4.81 -24.90
CA GLU A 119 -5.33 -6.08 -25.34
C GLU A 119 -6.69 -6.24 -24.68
N LYS A 120 -7.75 -6.08 -25.47
CA LYS A 120 -9.12 -6.44 -25.09
C LYS A 120 -9.04 -7.78 -24.38
N ALA A 121 -9.32 -7.79 -23.07
CA ALA A 121 -9.46 -9.01 -22.32
C ALA A 121 -10.37 -9.92 -23.16
N LYS A 122 -9.81 -11.01 -23.69
CA LYS A 122 -10.64 -12.08 -24.22
C LYS A 122 -11.42 -12.53 -23.01
N THR A 123 -12.66 -12.08 -22.90
CA THR A 123 -13.58 -12.46 -21.84
C THR A 123 -13.51 -13.98 -21.79
N PRO A 124 -12.98 -14.59 -20.71
CA PRO A 124 -13.33 -15.97 -20.46
C PRO A 124 -14.83 -15.91 -20.27
N SER A 125 -15.58 -16.54 -21.17
CA SER A 125 -17.01 -16.71 -20.97
C SER A 125 -17.20 -17.25 -19.55
N LEU A 126 -17.80 -16.44 -18.69
CA LEU A 126 -18.22 -16.85 -17.36
C LEU A 126 -19.29 -17.91 -17.56
N ASN A 127 -18.87 -19.17 -17.65
CA ASN A 127 -19.76 -20.30 -17.53
C ASN A 127 -20.24 -20.30 -16.09
N SER A 128 -21.50 -19.90 -15.89
CA SER A 128 -22.21 -19.74 -14.60
C SER A 128 -22.39 -21.05 -13.80
N ASN A 129 -21.61 -22.10 -14.10
CA ASN A 129 -21.76 -23.44 -13.53
C ASN A 129 -20.45 -24.05 -12.98
N ARG A 130 -19.42 -23.26 -12.67
CA ARG A 130 -18.28 -23.76 -11.88
C ARG A 130 -18.39 -23.29 -10.43
N PRO A 131 -18.45 -24.20 -9.44
CA PRO A 131 -18.33 -23.81 -8.05
C PRO A 131 -16.95 -23.20 -7.81
N PHE A 132 -16.90 -22.12 -7.02
CA PHE A 132 -15.65 -21.50 -6.57
C PHE A 132 -14.96 -22.42 -5.56
N ASP A 133 -14.14 -23.35 -6.04
CA ASP A 133 -13.20 -24.06 -5.18
C ASP A 133 -11.94 -23.20 -4.99
N TYR A 134 -11.94 -22.37 -3.95
CA TYR A 134 -10.71 -21.85 -3.37
C TYR A 134 -10.07 -22.98 -2.55
N GLN A 135 -9.28 -23.82 -3.20
CA GLN A 135 -8.31 -24.65 -2.49
C GLN A 135 -6.98 -23.89 -2.44
N CYS A 136 -6.66 -23.37 -1.25
CA CYS A 136 -5.29 -23.01 -0.91
C CYS A 136 -4.52 -24.33 -0.75
N GLU A 137 -3.61 -24.63 -1.68
CA GLU A 137 -2.63 -25.69 -1.45
C GLU A 137 -1.31 -25.08 -0.94
N ASN A 138 -1.12 -25.33 0.36
CA ASN A 138 0.10 -25.52 1.17
C ASN A 138 1.20 -24.45 1.17
#